data_AF-A0A7K4FS66-F1
#
_entry.id   AF-A0A7K4FS66-F1
#
_cell.length_a   1.000
_cell.length_b   1.000
_cell.length_c   1.000
_cell.angle_alpha   90.00
_cell.angle_beta   90.00
_cell.angle_gamma   90.00
#
_symmetry.space_group_name_H-M   'P 1'
#
loop_
_entity.id
_entity.type
_entity.pdbx_description
1 polymer ?
#
loop_
_entity_poly.entity_id
_entity_poly.type
_entity_poly.pdbx_seq_one_letter_code
_entity_poly.pdbx_strand_id
1 'polypeptide(L)' 'MEKYVCLTCGRPFNEGQGIILRIGERDLTFHSKACAYKFLKEVLQNADSGCISSPLREIYRKYDEIREKIEERAKKKKI' A
#
# COMPACT_ATOMS: atom_id res chain seq x y z
N MET A 1 13.50 22.27 -6.08
CA MET A 1 12.74 21.27 -5.30
C MET A 1 11.44 21.02 -6.02
N GLU A 2 11.21 19.78 -6.47
CA GLU A 2 9.90 19.41 -7.01
C GLU A 2 8.83 19.50 -5.92
N LYS A 3 7.68 20.07 -6.28
CA LYS A 3 6.51 20.19 -5.42
C LYS A 3 5.42 19.31 -5.98
N TYR A 4 4.98 18.35 -5.17
CA TYR A 4 3.84 17.51 -5.47
C TYR A 4 2.59 18.06 -4.82
N VAL A 5 1.44 17.70 -5.38
CA VAL A 5 0.12 17.96 -4.80
C VAL A 5 -0.49 16.63 -4.42
N CYS A 6 -1.00 16.51 -3.20
CA CYS A 6 -1.62 15.28 -2.74
C CYS A 6 -2.92 15.01 -3.49
N LEU A 7 -3.01 13.87 -4.16
CA LEU A 7 -4.19 13.44 -4.92
C LEU A 7 -5.46 13.36 -4.05
N THR A 8 -5.33 13.01 -2.78
CA THR A 8 -6.48 12.81 -1.87
C THR A 8 -7.03 14.09 -1.25
N CYS A 9 -6.19 15.11 -1.01
CA CYS A 9 -6.60 16.30 -0.24
C CYS A 9 -6.10 17.64 -0.78
N GLY A 10 -5.37 17.65 -1.90
CA GLY A 10 -4.85 18.87 -2.51
C GLY A 10 -3.69 19.54 -1.77
N ARG A 11 -3.26 19.02 -0.61
CA ARG A 11 -2.15 19.60 0.16
C ARG A 11 -0.83 19.51 -0.62
N PRO A 12 -0.09 20.61 -0.81
CA PRO A 12 1.23 20.57 -1.43
C PRO A 12 2.28 19.98 -0.47
N PHE A 13 3.28 19.29 -1.02
CA PHE A 13 4.39 18.71 -0.28
C PHE A 13 5.65 18.62 -1.16
N ASN A 14 6.83 18.52 -0.55
CA ASN A 14 8.10 18.44 -1.30
C ASN A 14 8.49 16.99 -1.60
N GLU A 15 9.30 16.81 -2.63
CA GLU A 15 9.97 15.54 -2.90
C GLU A 15 10.73 14.99 -1.68
N GLY A 16 10.67 13.67 -1.48
CA GLY A 16 11.17 13.00 -0.27
C GLY A 16 10.23 13.07 0.93
N GLN A 17 9.17 13.88 0.86
CA GLN A 17 8.06 13.86 1.82
C GLN A 17 6.89 13.08 1.22
N GLY A 18 6.14 12.35 2.03
CA GLY A 18 4.96 11.62 1.57
C GLY A 18 5.25 10.29 0.88
N ILE A 19 4.39 9.92 -0.06
CA ILE A 19 4.38 8.63 -0.78
C ILE A 19 4.07 8.91 -2.25
N ILE A 20 4.89 8.36 -3.14
CA ILE A 20 4.69 8.43 -4.59
C ILE A 20 4.65 7.00 -5.10
N LEU A 21 3.57 6.62 -5.77
CA LEU A 21 3.38 5.29 -6.36
C LEU A 21 3.14 5.44 -7.85
N ARG A 22 3.86 4.69 -8.69
CA ARG A 22 3.53 4.57 -10.11
C ARG A 22 2.75 3.29 -10.34
N ILE A 23 1.51 3.41 -10.81
CA ILE A 23 0.63 2.27 -11.14
C ILE A 23 0.18 2.43 -12.58
N GLY A 24 0.59 1.50 -13.44
CA GLY A 24 0.43 1.64 -14.88
C GLY A 24 1.10 2.92 -15.38
N GLU A 25 0.33 3.78 -16.03
CA GLU A 25 0.78 5.06 -16.58
C GLU A 25 0.48 6.27 -15.67
N ARG A 26 0.06 6.03 -14.42
CA ARG A 26 -0.35 7.08 -13.48
C ARG A 26 0.63 7.17 -12.31
N ASP A 27 1.01 8.39 -11.99
CA ASP A 27 1.72 8.73 -10.75
C ASP A 27 0.69 9.16 -9.70
N LEU A 28 0.67 8.45 -8.57
CA LEU A 28 -0.20 8.70 -7.43
C LEU A 28 0.63 9.31 -6.30
N THR A 29 0.34 10.56 -5.97
CA THR A 29 1.11 11.38 -5.03
C THR A 29 0.31 11.63 -3.74
N PHE A 30 0.88 11.30 -2.59
CA PHE A 30 0.21 11.45 -1.29
C PHE A 30 1.12 12.12 -0.27
N HIS A 31 0.64 13.18 0.41
CA HIS A 31 1.44 13.84 1.44
C HIS A 31 1.60 12.99 2.72
N SER A 32 0.78 11.94 2.91
CA SER A 32 0.79 11.08 4.10
C SER A 32 0.27 9.66 3.83
N LYS A 33 0.61 8.73 4.73
CA LYS A 33 0.08 7.35 4.73
C LYS A 33 -1.45 7.30 4.81
N ALA A 34 -2.05 8.22 5.57
CA ALA A 34 -3.51 8.29 5.70
C ALA A 34 -4.19 8.65 4.38
N CYS A 35 -3.63 9.61 3.64
CA CYS A 35 -4.14 9.98 2.32
C CYS A 35 -4.01 8.85 1.29
N ALA A 36 -2.86 8.17 1.29
CA ALA A 36 -2.64 7.00 0.44
C ALA A 36 -3.64 5.88 0.77
N TYR A 37 -3.81 5.55 2.05
CA TYR A 37 -4.75 4.52 2.50
C TYR A 37 -6.19 4.84 2.09
N LYS A 38 -6.65 6.08 2.32
CA LYS A 38 -8.03 6.49 1.95
C LYS A 38 -8.29 6.28 0.46
N PHE A 39 -7.38 6.76 -0.38
CA PHE A 39 -7.51 6.62 -1.84
C PHE A 39 -7.46 5.17 -2.29
N LEU A 40 -6.44 4.40 -1.86
CA LEU A 40 -6.28 3.01 -2.27
C LEU A 40 -7.44 2.13 -1.77
N LYS A 41 -7.97 2.39 -0.57
CA LYS A 41 -9.17 1.71 -0.07
C LYS A 41 -10.36 1.95 -1.00
N GLU A 42 -10.58 3.19 -1.42
CA GLU A 42 -11.66 3.53 -2.35
C GLU A 42 -11.48 2.84 -3.71
N VAL A 43 -10.27 2.81 -4.25
CA VAL A 43 -9.95 2.05 -5.47
C VAL A 43 -10.29 0.56 -5.30
N LEU A 44 -9.81 -0.07 -4.22
CA LEU A 44 -10.04 -1.50 -3.98
C LEU A 44 -11.51 -1.84 -3.75
N GLN A 45 -12.28 -0.94 -3.13
CA GLN A 45 -13.70 -1.14 -2.86
C GLN A 45 -14.59 -0.94 -4.09
N ASN A 46 -14.12 -0.18 -5.09
CA ASN A 46 -14.88 0.11 -6.32
C ASN A 46 -14.39 -0.69 -7.53
N ALA A 47 -13.28 -1.41 -7.42
CA ALA A 47 -12.74 -2.22 -8.49
C ALA A 47 -13.50 -3.55 -8.65
N ASP A 48 -13.57 -4.05 -9.89
CA ASP A 48 -14.16 -5.35 -10.18
C ASP A 48 -13.38 -6.47 -9.47
N SER A 49 -14.11 -7.37 -8.82
CA SER A 49 -13.53 -8.47 -8.04
C SER A 49 -12.62 -9.39 -8.86
N GLY A 50 -12.91 -9.58 -10.15
CA GLY A 50 -12.10 -10.36 -11.09
C GLY A 50 -10.72 -9.75 -11.29
N CYS A 51 -10.59 -8.42 -11.29
CA CYS A 51 -9.31 -7.72 -11.49
C CYS A 51 -8.37 -7.82 -10.28
N ILE A 52 -8.92 -7.98 -9.07
CA ILE A 52 -8.13 -7.96 -7.82
C ILE A 52 -7.89 -9.36 -7.24
N SER A 53 -8.79 -10.31 -7.50
CA SER A 53 -8.79 -11.62 -6.83
C SER A 53 -7.46 -12.39 -6.91
N SER A 54 -6.86 -12.51 -8.10
CA SER A 54 -5.61 -13.26 -8.28
C SER A 54 -4.41 -12.57 -7.62
N PRO A 55 -4.11 -11.29 -7.88
CA PRO A 55 -3.04 -10.57 -7.17
C PRO A 55 -3.23 -10.57 -5.66
N LEU A 56 -4.48 -10.40 -5.18
CA LEU A 56 -4.80 -10.42 -3.77
C LEU A 56 -4.47 -11.78 -3.13
N ARG A 57 -4.85 -12.90 -3.77
CA ARG A 57 -4.57 -14.24 -3.27
C ARG A 57 -3.07 -14.49 -3.11
N GLU A 58 -2.28 -14.09 -4.10
CA GLU A 58 -0.83 -14.26 -4.09
C GLU A 58 -0.16 -13.44 -2.99
N ILE A 59 -0.53 -12.16 -2.88
CA ILE A 59 -0.02 -11.27 -1.84
C ILE A 59 -0.43 -11.77 -0.46
N TYR A 60 -1.69 -12.20 -0.29
CA TYR A 60 -2.19 -12.73 0.97
C TYR A 60 -1.36 -13.94 1.43
N ARG A 61 -1.17 -14.94 0.57
CA ARG A 61 -0.38 -16.14 0.89
C ARG A 61 1.05 -15.79 1.29
N LYS A 62 1.70 -14.87 0.57
CA LYS A 62 3.06 -14.41 0.91
C LYS A 62 3.13 -13.84 2.34
N TYR A 63 2.16 -13.02 2.73
CA TYR A 63 2.15 -12.42 4.06
C TYR A 63 1.76 -13.41 5.16
N ASP A 64 0.95 -14.40 4.82
CA ASP A 64 0.62 -15.52 5.71
C ASP A 64 1.87 -16.36 6.03
N GLU A 65 2.62 -16.78 5.01
CA GLU A 65 3.91 -17.49 5.18
C GLU A 65 4.93 -16.67 5.99
N ILE A 66 4.95 -15.34 5.83
CA ILE A 66 5.81 -14.45 6.63
C ILE A 66 5.38 -14.48 8.10
N ARG A 67 4.07 -14.44 8.39
CA ARG A 67 3.54 -14.52 9.75
C ARG A 67 3.89 -15.86 10.41
N GLU A 68 3.66 -16.97 9.72
CA GLU A 68 4.01 -18.31 10.23
C GLU A 68 5.50 -18.40 10.60
N LYS A 69 6.39 -17.90 9.73
CA LYS A 69 7.83 -17.88 10.01
C LYS A 69 8.19 -17.02 11.23
N ILE A 70 7.49 -15.92 11.45
CA ILE A 70 7.68 -15.06 12.63
C ILE A 70 7.24 -15.81 13.89
N GLU A 71 6.09 -16.48 13.85
CA GLU A 71 5.56 -17.26 14.98
C GLU A 71 6.46 -18.43 15.35
N GLU A 72 6.92 -19.21 14.37
CA GLU A 72 7.84 -20.34 14.60
C GLU A 72 9.17 -19.86 15.22
N ARG A 73 9.71 -18.72 14.79
CA ARG A 73 10.89 -18.10 15.42
C ARG A 73 10.61 -17.63 16.85
N ALA A 74 9.42 -17.09 17.12
CA ALA A 74 9.04 -16.66 18.45
C ALA A 74 8.88 -17.85 19.41
N LYS A 75 8.32 -18.98 18.95
CA LYS A 75 8.24 -20.24 19.72
C LYS A 75 9.63 -20.79 20.04
N LYS A 76 10.55 -20.80 19.07
CA LYS A 76 11.94 -21.27 19.26
C LYS A 76 12.78 -20.39 20.19
N LYS A 77 12.45 -19.10 20.35
CA LYS A 77 13.10 -18.18 21.32
C LYS A 77 12.57 -18.31 22.75
N LYS A 78 11.42 -18.99 22.95
CA LYS A 78 10.82 -19.22 24.26
C LYS A 78 11.24 -20.56 24.90
N ILE A 79 12.08 -21.33 24.20
CA ILE A 79 12.68 -22.61 24.65
C ILE A 79 14.15 -22.34 24.93
#